data_AF-A0A8T3L2A7-F1
#
_entry.id   AF-A0A8T3L2A7-F1
#
_cell.length_a   1.000
_cell.length_b   1.000
_cell.length_c   1.000
_cell.angle_alpha   90.00
_cell.angle_beta   90.00
_cell.angle_gamma   90.00
#
_symmetry.space_group_name_H-M   'P 1'
#
loop_
_entity.id
_entity.type
_entity.pdbx_description
1 polymer ?
#
loop_
_entity_poly.entity_id
_entity_poly.type
_entity_poly.pdbx_seq_one_letter_code
_entity_poly.pdbx_strand_id
1 'polypeptide(L)' 'VYLWVNGATIKPIHTLEISKATNGAVTPYELRPDVYVDPDWLPPSENTAWPDAVEQPPEQAA' A
#
# COMPACT_ATOMS: atom_id res chain seq x y z
N VAL A 1 9.32 -13.23 -8.81
CA VAL A 1 8.17 -14.16 -8.98
C VAL A 1 8.59 -15.61 -8.91
N TYR A 2 9.43 -16.17 -9.81
CA TYR A 2 9.80 -17.60 -9.82
C TYR A 2 10.14 -18.18 -8.43
N LEU A 3 11.01 -17.51 -7.66
CA LEU A 3 11.36 -17.96 -6.30
C LEU A 3 10.17 -17.95 -5.32
N TRP A 4 9.27 -16.97 -5.42
CA TRP A 4 8.08 -16.88 -4.58
C TRP A 4 7.08 -18.00 -4.89
N VAL A 5 6.93 -18.37 -6.17
CA VAL A 5 6.08 -19.50 -6.58
C VAL A 5 6.69 -20.86 -6.17
N ASN A 6 8.00 -20.89 -5.92
CA ASN A 6 8.72 -22.08 -5.45
C ASN A 6 8.93 -22.08 -3.92
N GLY A 7 8.13 -21.33 -3.17
CA GLY A 7 8.08 -21.39 -1.71
C GLY A 7 9.02 -20.46 -0.96
N ALA A 8 9.76 -19.58 -1.66
CA ALA A 8 10.52 -18.53 -0.98
C ALA A 8 9.59 -17.45 -0.42
N THR A 9 9.81 -17.06 0.83
CA THR A 9 9.02 -16.02 1.49
C THR A 9 9.14 -14.66 0.78
N ILE A 10 7.99 -14.04 0.48
CA ILE A 10 7.92 -12.70 -0.11
C ILE A 10 8.33 -11.68 0.95
N LYS A 11 9.34 -10.84 0.70
CA LYS A 11 9.73 -9.78 1.66
C LYS A 11 8.60 -8.75 1.85
N PRO A 12 8.45 -8.15 3.05
CA PRO A 12 7.38 -7.18 3.32
C PRO A 12 7.33 -6.00 2.34
N ILE A 13 8.48 -5.54 1.84
CA ILE A 13 8.49 -4.45 0.84
C ILE A 13 7.75 -4.84 -0.45
N HIS A 14 7.90 -6.10 -0.90
CA HIS A 14 7.27 -6.57 -2.12
C HIS A 14 5.78 -6.86 -1.96
N THR A 15 5.32 -7.22 -0.75
CA THR A 15 3.88 -7.40 -0.50
C THR A 15 3.12 -6.08 -0.64
N LEU A 16 3.74 -4.96 -0.21
CA LEU A 16 3.16 -3.63 -0.40
C LEU A 16 3.11 -3.22 -1.87
N GLU A 17 4.19 -3.46 -2.63
CA GLU A 17 4.26 -3.18 -4.07
C GLU A 17 3.21 -3.98 -4.85
N ILE A 18 3.03 -5.27 -4.52
CA ILE A 18 2.02 -6.13 -5.15
C ILE A 18 0.61 -5.62 -4.83
N SER A 19 0.33 -5.28 -3.57
CA SER A 19 -0.99 -4.76 -3.21
C SER A 19 -1.33 -3.46 -3.94
N LYS A 20 -0.36 -2.54 -4.07
CA LYS A 20 -0.49 -1.33 -4.89
C LYS A 20 -0.70 -1.64 -6.37
N ALA A 21 0.11 -2.53 -6.96
CA ALA A 21 0.03 -2.88 -8.38
C ALA A 21 -1.30 -3.57 -8.74
N THR A 22 -1.93 -4.26 -7.77
CA THR A 22 -3.22 -4.93 -7.94
C THR A 22 -4.40 -4.06 -7.50
N ASN A 23 -4.16 -2.78 -7.17
CA ASN A 23 -5.17 -1.86 -6.66
C ASN A 23 -5.99 -2.43 -5.48
N GLY A 24 -5.30 -3.12 -4.57
CA GLY A 24 -5.91 -3.75 -3.40
C GLY A 24 -6.66 -5.06 -3.68
N ALA A 25 -6.66 -5.58 -4.91
CA ALA A 25 -7.25 -6.89 -5.21
C ALA A 25 -6.49 -8.05 -4.56
N VAL A 26 -5.20 -7.85 -4.25
CA VAL A 26 -4.41 -8.73 -3.39
C VAL A 26 -3.94 -7.95 -2.18
N THR A 27 -4.26 -8.44 -0.99
CA THR A 27 -3.88 -7.81 0.27
C THR A 27 -2.53 -8.31 0.77
N PRO A 28 -1.78 -7.50 1.55
CA PRO A 28 -0.54 -7.97 2.19
C PRO A 28 -0.78 -9.12 3.16
N TYR A 29 -1.96 -9.19 3.80
CA TYR A 29 -2.41 -10.30 4.64
C TYR A 29 -2.42 -11.63 3.88
N GLU A 30 -2.98 -11.66 2.66
CA GLU A 30 -3.03 -12.87 1.83
C GLU A 30 -1.63 -13.36 1.41
N LEU A 31 -0.66 -12.45 1.31
CA LEU A 31 0.71 -12.78 0.93
C LEU A 31 1.60 -13.17 2.13
N ARG A 32 1.42 -12.51 3.26
CA ARG A 32 2.24 -12.65 4.48
C ARG A 32 1.37 -12.45 5.74
N PRO A 33 0.50 -13.41 6.08
CA PRO A 33 -0.35 -13.32 7.27
C PRO A 33 0.45 -13.36 8.58
N ASP A 34 1.71 -13.81 8.52
CA ASP A 34 2.65 -13.80 9.63
C ASP A 34 3.19 -12.40 9.98
N VAL A 35 3.10 -11.44 9.05
CA VAL A 35 3.54 -10.06 9.24
C VAL A 35 2.36 -9.09 9.29
N TYR A 36 1.40 -9.26 8.38
CA TYR A 36 0.20 -8.46 8.30
C TYR A 36 -0.95 -9.29 8.84
N VAL A 37 -1.33 -9.03 10.08
CA VAL A 37 -2.34 -9.83 10.80
C VAL A 37 -3.75 -9.32 10.56
N ASP A 38 -3.86 -8.06 10.16
CA ASP A 38 -5.12 -7.40 9.87
C ASP A 38 -5.43 -7.52 8.37
N PRO A 39 -6.53 -8.19 7.98
CA PRO A 39 -6.91 -8.41 6.58
C PRO A 39 -7.43 -7.15 5.89
N ASP A 40 -7.91 -6.17 6.67
CA ASP A 40 -8.38 -4.87 6.19
C ASP A 40 -7.25 -3.82 6.21
N TRP A 41 -6.03 -4.23 6.57
CA TRP A 41 -4.87 -3.35 6.55
C TRP A 41 -4.53 -2.95 5.12
N LEU A 42 -4.75 -1.67 4.83
CA LEU A 42 -4.33 -1.05 3.58
C LEU A 42 -2.98 -0.34 3.81
N PRO A 43 -2.00 -0.50 2.90
CA PRO A 43 -0.82 0.35 2.95
C PRO A 43 -1.27 1.81 2.92
N PRO A 44 -0.62 2.72 3.68
CA PRO A 44 -0.87 4.13 3.50
C PRO A 44 -0.66 4.43 2.03
N SER A 45 -1.74 4.81 1.35
CA SER A 45 -1.69 5.29 -0.02
C SER A 45 -0.63 6.39 -0.02
N GLU A 46 0.40 6.31 -0.86
CA GLU A 46 1.32 7.44 -1.09
C GLU A 46 0.60 8.66 -1.73
N ASN A 47 -0.73 8.66 -1.69
CA ASN A 47 -1.61 9.80 -1.85
C ASN A 47 -1.97 10.46 -0.50
N THR A 48 -1.21 10.22 0.57
CA THR A 48 -0.88 11.33 1.47
C THR A 48 -0.12 12.34 0.62
N ALA A 49 -0.89 13.20 -0.02
CA ALA A 49 -0.63 14.63 0.01
C ALA A 49 0.74 14.96 0.60
N TRP A 50 1.70 15.19 -0.30
CA TRP A 50 2.44 16.44 -0.20
C TRP A 50 1.45 17.54 0.28
N PRO A 51 1.82 18.47 1.16
CA PRO A 51 0.92 19.47 1.74
C PRO A 51 0.38 20.51 0.71
N ASP A 52 -0.23 20.03 -0.38
CA ASP A 52 -1.02 20.72 -1.40
C ASP A 52 -2.49 20.23 -1.41
N ALA A 53 -2.82 19.18 -0.64
CA ALA A 53 -4.21 18.82 -0.33
C ALA A 53 -4.65 19.36 1.06
N VAL A 54 -3.90 20.30 1.62
CA VAL A 54 -4.52 21.33 2.46
C VAL A 54 -5.34 22.15 1.47
N GLU A 55 -6.65 21.92 1.49
CA GLU A 55 -7.67 22.84 1.04
C GLU A 55 -7.14 24.28 1.10
N GLN A 56 -6.76 24.87 -0.05
CA GLN A 56 -6.47 26.29 -0.09
C GLN A 56 -7.77 27.00 0.32
N PRO A 57 -7.84 27.67 1.48
CA PRO A 57 -8.96 28.57 1.72
C PRO A 57 -8.95 29.62 0.58
N PRO A 58 -10.10 30.02 0.03
CA PRO A 58 -10.18 30.94 -1.12
C PRO A 58 -9.71 32.38 -0.82
N GLU A 59 -8.91 32.60 0.22
CA GLU A 59 -8.52 33.93 0.71
C GLU A 59 -7.12 34.32 0.26
N GLN A 60 -6.92 34.38 -1.06
CA GLN A 60 -5.80 35.13 -1.66
C GLN A 60 -6.14 35.55 -3.09
N ALA A 61 -7.35 36.11 -3.24
CA ALA A 61 -7.66 37.04 -4.31
C ALA A 61 -7.89 38.42 -3.67
N ALA A 62 -6.82 39.22 -3.56
CA ALA A 62 -6.86 40.66 -3.36
C ALA A 62 -5.54 41.29 -3.83
#